data_AF-A0A9E5ICC9-F1
#
_entry.id   AF-A0A9E5ICC9-F1
#
_cell.length_a   1.000
_cell.length_b   1.000
_cell.length_c   1.000
_cell.angle_alpha   90.00
_cell.angle_beta   90.00
_cell.angle_gamma   90.00
#
_symmetry.space_group_name_H-M   'P 1'
#
loop_
_entity.id
_entity.type
_entity.pdbx_description
1 polymer ?
#
loop_
_entity_poly.entity_id
_entity_poly.type
_entity_poly.pdbx_seq_one_letter_code
_entity_poly.pdbx_strand_id
1 'polypeptide(L)' 'MRKPAKFTHQAPHQASHQANQVRGLDLDKPRPTAAAWALIMLYFGVPAMLIGALIDLLIQWASGDCVGLWCWIIS' A
#
# COMPACT_ATOMS: atom_id res chain seq x y z
N MET A 1 -4.54 -53.31 -18.49
CA MET A 1 -3.66 -52.13 -18.60
C MET A 1 -4.31 -50.96 -17.87
N ARG A 2 -3.80 -50.56 -16.69
CA ARG A 2 -4.34 -49.42 -15.92
C ARG A 2 -3.55 -48.17 -16.32
N LYS A 3 -4.22 -47.15 -16.87
CA LYS A 3 -3.65 -45.83 -17.18
C LYS A 3 -3.15 -45.17 -15.87
N PRO A 4 -1.96 -44.55 -15.84
CA PRO A 4 -1.51 -43.81 -14.67
C PRO A 4 -2.34 -42.53 -14.49
N ALA A 5 -2.83 -42.31 -13.26
CA ALA A 5 -3.47 -41.08 -12.86
C ALA A 5 -2.46 -39.92 -12.93
N LYS A 6 -2.83 -38.84 -13.62
CA LYS A 6 -2.03 -37.60 -13.65
C LYS A 6 -2.07 -36.99 -12.24
N PHE A 7 -0.93 -37.01 -11.55
CA PHE A 7 -0.72 -36.23 -10.34
C PHE A 7 -0.46 -34.78 -10.77
N THR A 8 -1.53 -34.02 -10.95
CA THR A 8 -1.46 -32.58 -11.21
C THR A 8 -0.87 -31.90 -9.97
N HIS A 9 0.32 -31.33 -10.11
CA HIS A 9 0.90 -30.41 -9.12
C HIS A 9 0.00 -29.16 -9.00
N GLN A 10 -0.85 -29.11 -7.97
CA GLN A 10 -1.62 -27.94 -7.60
C GLN A 10 -0.67 -26.92 -6.93
N ALA A 11 -0.35 -25.83 -7.63
CA ALA A 11 0.42 -24.69 -7.12
C ALA A 11 -0.28 -24.02 -5.91
N PRO A 12 0.46 -23.39 -4.98
CA PRO A 12 -0.03 -22.97 -3.67
C PRO A 12 -0.79 -21.64 -3.75
N HIS A 13 -1.95 -21.63 -4.42
CA HIS A 13 -2.88 -20.51 -4.39
C HIS A 13 -3.86 -20.57 -3.20
N GLN A 14 -3.64 -21.48 -2.24
CA GLN A 14 -4.58 -21.74 -1.12
C GLN A 14 -4.15 -21.17 0.24
N ALA A 15 -3.01 -20.48 0.34
CA ALA A 15 -2.60 -19.81 1.58
C ALA A 15 -3.54 -18.64 1.99
N SER A 16 -4.34 -18.12 1.05
CA SER A 16 -5.29 -17.02 1.30
C SER A 16 -6.68 -17.49 1.75
N HIS A 17 -7.06 -18.74 1.51
CA HIS A 17 -8.38 -19.26 1.90
C HIS A 17 -8.44 -19.74 3.35
N GLN A 18 -7.34 -20.28 3.89
CA GLN A 18 -7.31 -20.78 5.27
C GLN A 18 -7.14 -19.64 6.30
N ALA A 19 -6.58 -18.50 5.90
CA ALA A 19 -6.45 -17.31 6.75
C ALA A 19 -7.79 -16.61 7.05
N ASN A 20 -8.86 -16.94 6.31
CA ASN A 20 -10.15 -16.26 6.42
C ASN A 20 -11.12 -16.92 7.41
N GLN A 21 -10.66 -17.97 8.11
CA GLN A 21 -11.47 -18.76 9.05
C GLN A 21 -10.90 -18.64 10.47
N VAL A 22 -10.63 -17.41 10.91
CA VAL A 22 -10.23 -17.12 12.29
C VAL A 22 -11.51 -16.80 13.06
N ARG A 23 -12.13 -17.82 13.69
CA ARG A 23 -13.38 -17.81 14.51
C ARG A 23 -14.66 -18.40 13.89
N GLY A 24 -14.60 -19.14 12.77
CA GLY A 24 -15.80 -19.80 12.22
C GLY A 24 -16.88 -18.84 11.69
N LEU A 25 -16.53 -17.57 11.53
CA LEU A 25 -17.31 -16.58 10.80
C LEU A 25 -16.75 -16.54 9.38
N ASP A 26 -17.56 -16.79 8.36
CA ASP A 26 -17.13 -16.63 6.97
C ASP A 26 -16.99 -15.14 6.69
N LEU A 27 -15.75 -14.64 6.72
CA LEU A 27 -15.47 -13.23 6.47
C LEU A 27 -15.56 -13.00 4.96
N ASP A 28 -16.48 -12.13 4.55
CA ASP A 28 -16.65 -11.71 3.16
C ASP A 28 -15.30 -11.24 2.58
N LYS A 29 -15.02 -11.54 1.31
CA LYS A 29 -13.74 -11.24 0.65
C LYS A 29 -13.35 -9.77 0.88
N PRO A 30 -12.05 -9.46 1.12
CA PRO A 30 -11.61 -8.09 1.34
C PRO A 30 -11.92 -7.23 0.10
N ARG A 31 -12.93 -6.36 0.21
CA ARG A 31 -13.30 -5.41 -0.84
C ARG A 31 -12.48 -4.14 -0.60
N PRO A 32 -11.63 -3.71 -1.55
CA PRO A 32 -10.95 -2.43 -1.41
C PRO A 32 -12.00 -1.33 -1.45
N THR A 33 -12.29 -0.73 -0.30
CA THR A 33 -13.21 0.39 -0.18
C THR A 33 -12.48 1.70 -0.50
N ALA A 34 -13.23 2.74 -0.86
CA ALA A 34 -12.66 4.09 -1.01
C ALA A 34 -11.96 4.54 0.28
N ALA A 35 -12.50 4.16 1.45
CA ALA A 35 -11.88 4.43 2.74
C ALA A 35 -10.51 3.74 2.90
N ALA A 36 -10.35 2.51 2.41
CA ALA A 36 -9.06 1.83 2.43
C ALA A 36 -8.02 2.58 1.60
N TRP A 37 -8.39 3.05 0.40
CA TRP A 37 -7.51 3.87 -0.43
C TRP A 37 -7.18 5.23 0.20
N ALA A 38 -8.16 5.89 0.82
CA ALA A 38 -7.95 7.14 1.53
C ALA A 38 -6.96 6.97 2.69
N LEU A 39 -7.07 5.87 3.44
CA LEU A 39 -6.13 5.56 4.53
C LEU A 39 -4.72 5.27 4.02
N ILE A 40 -4.59 4.54 2.90
CA ILE A 40 -3.28 4.32 2.26
C ILE A 40 -2.66 5.65 1.85
N MET A 41 -3.42 6.52 1.17
CA MET A 41 -2.94 7.84 0.77
C MET A 41 -2.60 8.71 1.98
N LEU A 42 -3.38 8.67 3.06
CA LEU A 42 -3.06 9.40 4.27
C LEU A 42 -1.78 8.87 4.93
N TYR A 43 -1.68 7.54 5.05
CA TYR A 43 -0.57 6.88 5.72
C TYR A 43 0.76 7.04 4.99
N PHE A 44 0.78 7.02 3.65
CA PHE A 44 2.00 7.21 2.87
C PHE A 44 2.20 8.65 2.40
N GLY A 45 1.11 9.34 2.07
CA GLY A 45 1.14 10.72 1.58
C GLY A 45 1.56 11.69 2.66
N VAL A 46 1.06 11.58 3.90
CA VAL A 46 1.45 12.50 4.98
C VAL A 46 2.96 12.42 5.29
N PRO A 47 3.57 11.23 5.49
CA PRO A 47 5.01 11.13 5.69
C PRO A 47 5.81 11.63 4.49
N ALA A 48 5.40 11.29 3.26
CA ALA A 48 6.07 11.77 2.06
C ALA A 48 6.03 13.30 1.95
N MET A 49 4.88 13.90 2.30
CA MET A 49 4.70 15.34 2.34
C MET A 49 5.58 16.01 3.40
N LEU A 50 5.64 15.47 4.62
CA LEU A 50 6.51 15.99 5.68
C LEU A 50 7.99 15.92 5.30
N ILE A 51 8.44 14.79 4.75
CA ILE A 51 9.83 14.60 4.31
C ILE A 51 10.15 15.57 3.17
N GLY A 52 9.28 15.70 2.17
CA GLY A 52 9.44 16.64 1.08
C GLY A 52 9.55 18.09 1.56
N ALA A 53 8.68 18.50 2.49
CA ALA A 53 8.72 19.84 3.08
C ALA A 53 10.04 20.09 3.85
N LEU A 54 10.54 19.09 4.59
CA LEU A 54 11.85 19.22 5.26
C LEU A 54 13.00 19.38 4.26
N ILE A 55 12.99 18.60 3.17
CA ILE A 55 14.03 18.67 2.14
C ILE A 55 13.98 20.04 1.45
N ASP A 56 12.80 20.51 1.08
CA ASP A 56 12.63 21.82 0.45
C ASP A 56 13.08 22.96 1.38
N LEU A 57 12.87 22.83 2.70
CA LEU A 57 13.37 23.79 3.69
C LEU A 57 14.91 23.77 3.77
N LEU A 58 15.52 22.58 3.74
CA LEU A 58 16.98 22.45 3.73
C LEU A 58 17.59 23.03 2.46
N ILE A 59 16.96 22.81 1.31
CA ILE A 59 17.38 23.39 0.03
C ILE A 59 17.28 24.90 0.09
N GLN A 60 16.14 25.46 0.54
CA GLN A 60 15.96 26.91 0.73
C GLN A 60 17.02 27.52 1.63
N TRP A 61 17.33 26.85 2.74
CA TRP A 61 18.36 27.31 3.65
C TRP A 61 19.76 27.30 3.01
N ALA A 62 20.01 26.39 2.08
CA ALA A 62 21.30 26.27 1.39
C ALA A 62 21.44 27.18 0.16
N SER A 63 20.39 27.32 -0.67
CA SER A 63 20.41 28.08 -1.93
C SER A 63 19.92 29.52 -1.80
N GLY A 64 19.10 29.83 -0.79
CA GLY A 64 18.39 31.10 -0.66
C GLY A 64 17.17 31.25 -1.59
N ASP A 65 16.92 30.25 -2.45
CA ASP A 65 15.79 30.23 -3.39
C ASP A 65 14.73 29.23 -2.94
N CYS A 66 13.47 29.65 -3.04
CA CYS A 66 12.33 28.82 -2.71
C CYS A 66 11.95 27.93 -3.91
N VAL A 67 12.35 26.66 -3.83
CA VAL A 67 12.15 25.67 -4.89
C VAL A 67 11.31 24.52 -4.33
N GLY A 68 10.18 24.22 -4.98
CA GLY A 68 9.33 23.09 -4.59
C GLY A 68 7.82 23.35 -4.71
N LEU A 69 7.04 22.28 -4.57
CA LEU A 69 5.57 22.34 -4.61
C LEU A 69 5.00 23.13 -3.41
N TRP A 70 5.74 23.15 -2.30
CA TRP A 70 5.35 23.77 -1.04
C TRP A 70 5.49 25.29 -1.05
N CYS A 71 6.40 25.83 -1.87
CA CYS A 71 6.56 27.27 -1.98
C CYS A 71 5.28 27.95 -2.47
N TRP A 72 4.53 27.31 -3.37
CA TRP A 72 3.26 27.85 -3.90
C TRP A 72 2.08 27.76 -2.92
N ILE A 73 2.16 26.87 -1.92
CA ILE A 73 1.07 26.62 -0.96
C ILE A 73 1.24 27.45 0.32
N ILE A 74 2.49 27.79 0.69
CA ILE A 74 2.85 28.41 1.97
C ILE A 74 3.38 29.86 1.81
N SER A 75 3.79 30.28 0.60
CA SER A 75 4.30 31.65 0.34
C SER A 75 3.22 32.72 0.27
#